data_AF-A0A2E5WWS9-F1
#
_entry.id   AF-A0A2E5WWS9-F1
#
_cell.length_a   1.000
_cell.length_b   1.000
_cell.length_c   1.000
_cell.angle_alpha   90.00
_cell.angle_beta   90.00
_cell.angle_gamma   90.00
#
_symmetry.space_group_name_H-M   'P 1'
#
loop_
_entity.id
_entity.type
_entity.pdbx_description
1 polymer ?
#
loop_
_entity_poly.entity_id
_entity_poly.type
_entity_poly.pdbx_seq_one_letter_code
_entity_poly.pdbx_strand_id
1 'polypeptide(L)'
;MVCLVSLDKIFGSMQAERVFCHLCIKKPSMVNLQSVQQRSATSEPKLLQKQQRPLRKVPEMDVASATETIIFFVFATITILGALGLIYAQRVAHSMLSLIFCFMAVSGIFILMGAEFLAAIQILVYLASVGLVVLFGIMLTRRQIQEEDFE
;
A
#
# COMPACT_ATOMS: atom_id res chain seq x y z
N MET A 1 -32.81 -6.04 -1.48
CA MET A 1 -32.32 -4.87 -0.73
C MET A 1 -30.86 -5.00 -0.25
N VAL A 2 -30.29 -6.20 -0.11
CA VAL A 2 -28.87 -6.37 0.28
C VAL A 2 -27.89 -6.42 -0.91
N CYS A 3 -28.31 -6.84 -2.12
CA CYS A 3 -27.41 -6.86 -3.30
C CYS A 3 -27.20 -5.50 -4.00
N LEU A 4 -28.07 -4.51 -3.81
CA LEU A 4 -28.02 -3.24 -4.55
C LEU A 4 -27.05 -2.21 -3.93
N VAL A 5 -26.69 -2.35 -2.65
CA VAL A 5 -25.77 -1.43 -1.94
C VAL A 5 -24.30 -1.78 -2.17
N SER A 6 -23.95 -3.07 -2.33
CA SER A 6 -22.57 -3.48 -2.62
C SER A 6 -22.12 -3.17 -4.04
N LEU A 7 -23.05 -3.14 -5.00
CA LEU A 7 -22.73 -2.85 -6.41
C LEU A 7 -22.47 -1.35 -6.64
N ASP A 8 -23.07 -0.48 -5.82
CA ASP A 8 -22.84 0.97 -5.82
C ASP A 8 -21.45 1.35 -5.29
N LYS A 9 -20.94 0.62 -4.27
CA LYS A 9 -19.58 0.80 -3.74
C LYS A 9 -18.47 0.37 -4.71
N ILE A 10 -18.74 -0.58 -5.61
CA ILE A 10 -17.78 -1.06 -6.61
C ILE A 10 -17.78 -0.18 -7.86
N PHE A 11 -18.95 0.31 -8.31
CA PHE A 11 -19.06 1.17 -9.49
C PHE A 11 -18.75 2.66 -9.20
N GLY A 12 -18.87 3.10 -7.94
CA GLY A 12 -18.54 4.47 -7.52
C GLY A 12 -17.06 4.85 -7.63
N SER A 13 -16.14 3.89 -7.75
CA SER A 13 -14.70 4.17 -7.90
C SER A 13 -14.33 4.60 -9.34
N MET A 14 -15.15 4.27 -10.35
CA MET A 14 -14.88 4.67 -11.76
C MET A 14 -15.34 6.10 -12.13
N GLN A 15 -16.12 6.80 -11.28
CA GLN A 15 -16.54 8.21 -11.52
C GLN A 15 -15.57 9.25 -10.94
N ALA A 16 -14.56 8.84 -10.16
CA ALA A 16 -13.63 9.78 -9.54
C ALA A 16 -12.65 10.43 -10.53
N GLU A 17 -12.44 9.83 -11.71
CA GLU A 17 -11.44 10.32 -12.68
C GLU A 17 -11.94 11.46 -13.58
N ARG A 18 -13.26 11.61 -13.78
CA ARG A 18 -13.81 12.73 -14.58
C ARG A 18 -13.92 14.05 -13.81
N VAL A 19 -14.06 14.01 -12.49
CA VAL A 19 -14.21 15.24 -11.67
C VAL A 19 -12.86 15.93 -11.45
N PHE A 20 -11.77 15.15 -11.36
CA PHE A 20 -10.44 15.70 -11.12
C PHE A 20 -9.88 16.46 -12.35
N CYS A 21 -10.21 16.01 -13.56
CA CYS A 21 -9.72 16.61 -14.80
C CYS A 21 -10.42 17.96 -15.15
N HIS A 22 -11.62 18.23 -14.60
CA HIS A 22 -12.33 19.49 -14.84
C HIS A 22 -12.03 20.58 -13.78
N LEU A 23 -11.60 20.20 -12.57
CA LEU A 23 -11.29 21.17 -11.51
C LEU A 23 -9.87 21.75 -11.59
N CYS A 24 -8.91 21.10 -12.28
CA CYS A 24 -7.51 21.53 -12.24
C CYS A 24 -7.14 22.69 -13.18
N ILE A 25 -7.99 23.07 -14.16
CA ILE A 25 -7.67 24.15 -15.13
C ILE A 25 -8.30 25.50 -14.78
N LYS A 26 -9.33 25.58 -13.92
CA LYS A 26 -10.05 26.85 -13.67
C LYS A 26 -9.63 27.57 -12.39
N LYS A 27 -8.42 28.13 -12.53
CA LYS A 27 -8.01 29.49 -12.10
C LYS A 27 -7.29 29.64 -10.75
N PRO A 28 -6.06 30.18 -10.76
CA PRO A 28 -5.36 30.70 -9.59
C PRO A 28 -5.74 32.17 -9.30
N SER A 29 -5.55 32.57 -8.04
CA SER A 29 -5.44 33.94 -7.49
C SER A 29 -6.72 34.82 -7.36
N MET A 30 -7.25 34.94 -6.13
CA MET A 30 -7.31 36.20 -5.35
C MET A 30 -8.17 36.10 -4.06
N VAL A 31 -7.58 36.53 -2.93
CA VAL A 31 -8.16 37.29 -1.78
C VAL A 31 -9.25 36.60 -0.92
N ASN A 32 -8.95 36.09 0.29
CA ASN A 32 -8.84 36.72 1.64
C ASN A 32 -10.15 36.72 2.47
N LEU A 33 -10.02 36.32 3.75
CA LEU A 33 -10.83 36.67 4.93
C LEU A 33 -12.07 35.82 5.33
N GLN A 34 -11.89 34.59 5.90
CA GLN A 34 -12.80 34.13 6.99
C GLN A 34 -12.44 32.89 7.88
N SER A 35 -11.29 32.19 7.78
CA SER A 35 -11.02 31.04 8.68
C SER A 35 -9.87 31.20 9.69
N VAL A 36 -9.25 32.38 9.79
CA VAL A 36 -8.41 32.76 10.96
C VAL A 36 -9.29 33.36 12.06
N GLN A 37 -10.38 32.64 12.39
CA GLN A 37 -11.13 32.84 13.63
C GLN A 37 -10.70 31.72 14.58
N GLN A 38 -9.46 31.81 15.06
CA GLN A 38 -9.08 31.38 16.40
C GLN A 38 -7.74 32.00 16.78
N ARG A 39 -7.76 33.33 16.86
CA ARG A 39 -6.99 34.02 17.89
C ARG A 39 -7.61 33.64 19.23
N SER A 40 -6.91 32.83 20.01
CA SER A 40 -7.06 32.82 21.46
C SER A 40 -5.67 32.99 22.06
N ALA A 41 -5.20 34.25 22.10
CA ALA A 41 -4.25 34.66 23.12
C ALA A 41 -4.95 34.39 24.47
N THR A 42 -4.44 33.49 25.32
CA THR A 42 -3.43 33.83 26.33
C THR A 42 -3.53 35.28 26.80
N SER A 43 -4.34 35.50 27.83
CA SER A 43 -4.00 36.42 28.92
C SER A 43 -4.02 35.61 30.21
N GLU A 44 -2.84 35.29 30.74
CA GLU A 44 -2.62 34.62 32.04
C GLU A 44 -2.91 35.61 33.19
N PRO A 45 -3.43 35.16 34.36
CA PRO A 45 -2.49 34.98 35.47
C PRO A 45 -2.80 33.80 36.45
N LYS A 46 -1.86 32.85 36.51
CA LYS A 46 -1.17 32.31 37.72
C LYS A 46 -2.03 31.84 38.92
N LEU A 47 -2.23 30.52 39.02
CA LEU A 47 -1.91 29.69 40.19
C LEU A 47 -2.03 28.21 39.80
N LEU A 48 -1.04 27.41 40.20
CA LEU A 48 -0.78 26.00 39.82
C LEU A 48 0.10 25.80 38.57
N GLN A 49 1.25 26.46 38.64
CA GLN A 49 2.52 25.77 38.48
C GLN A 49 2.55 24.50 39.37
N LYS A 50 2.05 23.38 38.86
CA LYS A 50 2.36 22.02 39.33
C LYS A 50 2.54 21.18 38.08
N GLN A 51 3.76 21.17 37.54
CA GLN A 51 4.65 20.04 37.81
C GLN A 51 3.98 18.71 37.42
N GLN A 52 4.03 18.36 36.13
CA GLN A 52 4.42 17.00 35.74
C GLN A 52 4.82 16.91 34.25
N ARG A 53 6.05 17.34 33.97
CA ARG A 53 6.99 16.43 33.30
C ARG A 53 7.69 15.71 34.47
N PRO A 54 7.27 14.50 34.89
CA PRO A 54 7.64 13.24 34.23
C PRO A 54 6.47 12.23 34.29
N LEU A 55 6.35 11.24 33.42
CA LEU A 55 7.24 10.10 33.33
C LEU A 55 7.06 9.49 31.93
N ARG A 56 8.17 9.38 31.20
CA ARG A 56 8.32 8.46 30.10
C ARG A 56 8.05 7.04 30.62
N LYS A 57 6.79 6.60 30.64
CA LYS A 57 6.47 5.17 30.68
C LYS A 57 6.73 4.63 29.27
N VAL A 58 8.01 4.50 28.96
CA VAL A 58 8.53 3.47 28.06
C VAL A 58 9.28 2.57 29.03
N PRO A 59 8.64 1.58 29.65
CA PRO A 59 8.26 0.36 28.94
C PRO A 59 7.03 -0.33 29.55
N GLU A 60 5.86 -0.19 28.96
CA GLU A 60 5.05 -1.39 28.77
C GLU A 60 5.33 -1.77 27.34
N MET A 61 6.06 -2.87 27.17
CA MET A 61 6.07 -3.62 25.92
C MET A 61 4.62 -4.04 25.71
N ASP A 62 3.82 -3.13 25.15
CA ASP A 62 2.47 -3.42 24.75
C ASP A 62 2.63 -4.53 23.72
N VAL A 63 2.31 -5.75 24.15
CA VAL A 63 2.48 -6.96 23.36
C VAL A 63 1.74 -6.81 22.03
N ALA A 64 0.74 -5.93 21.93
CA ALA A 64 0.11 -5.59 20.66
C ALA A 64 1.08 -4.87 19.71
N SER A 65 1.69 -3.75 20.13
CA SER A 65 2.63 -2.99 19.29
C SER A 65 3.91 -3.77 18.96
N ALA A 66 4.40 -4.57 19.91
CA ALA A 66 5.51 -5.48 19.67
C ALA A 66 5.14 -6.55 18.63
N THR A 67 3.93 -7.11 18.72
CA THR A 67 3.43 -8.11 17.77
C THR A 67 3.29 -7.52 16.36
N GLU A 68 2.74 -6.31 16.21
CA GLU A 68 2.66 -5.63 14.92
C GLU A 68 4.04 -5.41 14.29
N THR A 69 5.01 -4.96 15.09
CA THR A 69 6.39 -4.72 14.64
C THR A 69 7.09 -6.02 14.24
N ILE A 70 6.90 -7.09 15.02
CA ILE A 70 7.46 -8.41 14.73
C ILE A 70 6.87 -8.96 13.42
N ILE A 71 5.54 -8.91 13.27
CA ILE A 71 4.86 -9.37 12.05
C ILE A 71 5.34 -8.57 10.84
N PHE A 72 5.47 -7.25 10.95
CA PHE A 72 6.01 -6.41 9.89
C PHE A 72 7.42 -6.88 9.46
N PHE A 73 8.32 -7.12 10.41
CA PHE A 73 9.67 -7.57 10.13
C PHE A 73 9.71 -8.95 9.47
N VAL A 74 8.82 -9.85 9.90
CA VAL A 74 8.65 -11.17 9.28
C VAL A 74 8.19 -11.03 7.83
N PHE A 75 7.14 -10.26 7.55
CA PHE A 75 6.68 -10.05 6.17
C PHE A 75 7.73 -9.32 5.30
N ALA A 76 8.45 -8.35 5.85
CA ALA A 76 9.51 -7.62 5.15
C ALA A 76 10.67 -8.56 4.77
N THR A 77 11.15 -9.39 5.69
CA THR A 77 12.21 -10.36 5.40
C THR A 77 11.76 -11.42 4.40
N ILE A 78 10.52 -11.92 4.51
CA ILE A 78 9.92 -12.83 3.53
C ILE A 78 9.87 -12.19 2.13
N THR A 79 9.52 -10.91 2.05
CA THR A 79 9.46 -10.16 0.77
C THR A 79 10.85 -10.06 0.14
N ILE A 80 11.87 -9.73 0.94
CA ILE A 80 13.27 -9.66 0.47
C ILE A 80 13.76 -11.04 0.02
N LEU A 81 13.49 -12.10 0.79
CA LEU A 81 13.86 -13.46 0.42
C LEU A 81 13.15 -13.92 -0.87
N GLY A 82 11.88 -13.57 -1.05
CA GLY A 82 11.14 -13.82 -2.29
C GLY A 82 11.72 -13.08 -3.49
N ALA A 83 12.13 -11.83 -3.31
CA ALA A 83 12.79 -11.04 -4.34
C ALA A 83 14.19 -11.59 -4.71
N LEU A 84 14.95 -12.08 -3.73
CA LEU A 84 16.21 -12.78 -4.00
C LEU A 84 15.96 -14.10 -4.74
N GLY A 85 14.97 -14.89 -4.31
CA GLY A 85 14.57 -16.14 -4.96
C GLY A 85 14.13 -15.94 -6.42
N LEU A 86 13.48 -14.80 -6.72
CA LEU A 86 13.10 -14.41 -8.07
C LEU A 86 14.32 -14.28 -9.01
N ILE A 87 15.39 -13.63 -8.54
CA ILE A 87 16.61 -13.35 -9.34
C ILE A 87 17.51 -14.58 -9.44
N TYR A 88 17.62 -15.38 -8.37
CA TYR A 88 18.49 -16.57 -8.35
C TYR A 88 17.91 -17.79 -9.05
N ALA A 89 16.61 -17.80 -9.37
CA ALA A 89 15.96 -18.95 -9.98
C ALA A 89 16.41 -19.19 -11.44
N GLN A 90 17.16 -20.27 -11.67
CA GLN A 90 17.59 -20.69 -13.02
C GLN A 90 16.46 -21.26 -13.88
N ARG A 91 15.37 -21.72 -13.26
CA ARG A 91 14.19 -22.21 -13.97
C ARG A 91 13.13 -21.13 -13.94
N VAL A 92 12.65 -20.74 -15.12
CA VAL A 92 11.57 -19.78 -15.31
C VAL A 92 10.36 -20.08 -14.41
N ALA A 93 9.95 -21.35 -14.34
CA ALA A 93 8.81 -21.76 -13.51
C ALA A 93 9.01 -21.42 -12.03
N HIS A 94 10.23 -21.61 -11.51
CA HIS A 94 10.55 -21.30 -10.11
C HIS A 94 10.64 -19.79 -9.86
N SER A 95 11.16 -19.04 -10.83
CA SER A 95 11.23 -17.57 -10.79
C SER A 95 9.82 -16.98 -10.64
N MET A 96 8.86 -17.47 -11.44
CA MET A 96 7.46 -17.03 -11.38
C MET A 96 6.78 -17.33 -10.04
N LEU A 97 7.02 -18.51 -9.46
CA LEU A 97 6.46 -18.86 -8.15
C LEU A 97 6.99 -17.90 -7.06
N SER A 98 8.28 -17.54 -7.11
CA SER A 98 8.86 -16.54 -6.20
C SER A 98 8.26 -15.15 -6.39
N LEU A 99 7.92 -14.77 -7.63
CA LEU A 99 7.25 -13.50 -7.94
C LEU A 99 5.87 -13.39 -7.26
N ILE A 100 5.04 -14.42 -7.40
CA ILE A 100 3.69 -14.46 -6.81
C ILE A 100 3.78 -14.42 -5.28
N PHE A 101 4.73 -15.17 -4.70
CA PHE A 101 4.97 -15.18 -3.26
C PHE A 101 5.41 -13.80 -2.73
N CYS A 102 6.27 -13.10 -3.48
CA CYS A 102 6.70 -11.73 -3.16
C CYS A 102 5.50 -10.75 -3.13
N PHE A 103 4.65 -10.77 -4.14
CA PHE A 103 3.45 -9.91 -4.17
C PHE A 103 2.43 -10.24 -3.08
N MET A 104 2.27 -11.51 -2.72
CA MET A 104 1.46 -11.90 -1.56
C MET A 104 2.01 -11.32 -0.25
N ALA A 105 3.32 -11.39 -0.03
CA ALA A 105 3.95 -10.80 1.15
C ALA A 105 3.77 -9.27 1.22
N VAL A 106 3.90 -8.58 0.08
CA VAL A 106 3.64 -7.13 -0.03
C VAL A 106 2.18 -6.78 0.28
N SER A 107 1.22 -7.58 -0.20
CA SER A 107 -0.20 -7.38 0.14
C SER A 107 -0.44 -7.51 1.65
N GLY A 108 0.22 -8.48 2.32
CA GLY A 108 0.19 -8.61 3.78
C GLY A 108 0.71 -7.36 4.51
N ILE A 109 1.76 -6.72 3.99
CA ILE A 109 2.30 -5.46 4.54
C ILE A 109 1.28 -4.32 4.41
N PHE A 110 0.54 -4.24 3.30
CA PHE A 110 -0.52 -3.23 3.14
C PHE A 110 -1.70 -3.44 4.10
N ILE A 111 -2.08 -4.69 4.39
CA ILE A 111 -3.10 -4.99 5.40
C ILE A 111 -2.63 -4.51 6.78
N LEU A 112 -1.36 -4.74 7.12
CA LEU A 112 -0.79 -4.33 8.41
C LEU A 112 -0.75 -2.81 8.59
N MET A 113 -0.58 -2.05 7.49
CA MET A 113 -0.66 -0.59 7.50
C MET A 113 -2.09 -0.04 7.53
N GLY A 114 -3.12 -0.90 7.59
CA GLY A 114 -4.52 -0.48 7.53
C GLY A 114 -4.98 0.00 6.14
N ALA A 115 -4.19 -0.29 5.10
CA ALA A 115 -4.47 0.12 3.72
C ALA A 115 -5.21 -1.00 2.95
N GLU A 116 -6.39 -1.38 3.42
CA GLU A 116 -7.18 -2.52 2.90
C GLU A 116 -7.51 -2.42 1.40
N PHE A 117 -7.87 -1.22 0.92
CA PHE A 117 -8.16 -0.98 -0.49
C PHE A 117 -6.93 -1.17 -1.38
N LEU A 118 -5.77 -0.71 -0.92
CA LEU A 118 -4.50 -0.87 -1.62
C LEU A 118 -4.08 -2.35 -1.66
N ALA A 119 -4.28 -3.08 -0.56
CA ALA A 119 -4.04 -4.52 -0.51
C ALA A 119 -4.92 -5.29 -1.51
N ALA A 120 -6.19 -4.89 -1.65
CA ALA A 120 -7.11 -5.48 -2.63
C ALA A 120 -6.67 -5.19 -4.08
N ILE A 121 -6.31 -3.94 -4.39
CA ILE A 121 -5.76 -3.57 -5.71
C ILE A 121 -4.47 -4.35 -5.99
N GLN A 122 -3.61 -4.54 -4.99
CA GLN A 122 -2.37 -5.29 -5.14
C GLN A 122 -2.65 -6.71 -5.66
N ILE A 123 -3.63 -7.39 -5.07
CA ILE A 123 -3.99 -8.75 -5.49
C ILE A 123 -4.67 -8.74 -6.87
N LEU A 124 -5.65 -7.86 -7.08
CA LEU A 124 -6.42 -7.82 -8.32
C LEU A 124 -5.59 -7.40 -9.54
N VAL A 125 -4.69 -6.43 -9.38
CA VAL A 125 -3.92 -5.88 -10.50
C VAL A 125 -2.59 -6.61 -10.66
N TYR A 126 -1.80 -6.78 -9.60
CA TYR A 126 -0.47 -7.37 -9.75
C TYR A 126 -0.50 -8.89 -9.83
N LEU A 127 -1.31 -9.57 -9.00
CA LEU A 127 -1.37 -11.04 -9.01
C LEU A 127 -2.10 -11.55 -10.26
N ALA A 128 -3.25 -10.95 -10.60
CA ALA A 128 -4.10 -11.45 -11.68
C ALA A 128 -3.83 -10.78 -13.05
N SER A 129 -3.67 -9.46 -13.13
CA SER A 129 -3.45 -8.80 -14.43
C SER A 129 -1.99 -8.87 -14.86
N VAL A 130 -1.10 -8.19 -14.14
CA VAL A 130 0.31 -8.08 -14.53
C VAL A 130 1.01 -9.44 -14.43
N GLY A 131 0.78 -10.19 -13.35
CA GLY A 131 1.37 -11.51 -13.12
C GLY A 131 1.03 -12.49 -14.24
N LEU A 132 -0.27 -12.71 -14.53
CA LEU A 132 -0.67 -13.65 -15.58
C LEU A 132 -0.15 -13.22 -16.96
N VAL A 133 -0.15 -11.91 -17.28
CA VAL A 133 0.40 -11.40 -18.55
C VAL A 133 1.89 -11.73 -18.67
N VAL A 134 2.68 -11.54 -17.61
CA VAL A 134 4.10 -11.90 -17.60
C VAL A 134 4.28 -13.42 -17.72
N LEU A 135 3.45 -14.23 -17.04
CA LEU A 135 3.48 -15.69 -17.18
C LEU A 135 3.22 -16.12 -18.63
N PHE A 136 2.21 -15.55 -19.29
CA PHE A 136 1.93 -15.82 -20.70
C PHE A 136 3.07 -15.35 -21.61
N GLY A 137 3.60 -14.15 -21.39
CA GLY A 137 4.70 -13.60 -22.19
C GLY A 137 5.95 -14.46 -22.16
N ILE A 138 6.32 -14.97 -20.98
CA ILE A 138 7.51 -15.81 -20.85
C ILE A 138 7.27 -17.22 -21.41
N MET A 139 6.06 -17.78 -21.29
CA MET A 139 5.73 -19.06 -21.91
C MET A 139 5.80 -18.98 -23.45
N LEU A 140 5.33 -17.88 -24.04
CA LEU A 140 5.40 -17.65 -25.49
C LEU A 140 6.84 -17.42 -25.96
N THR A 141 7.62 -16.60 -25.23
CA THR A 141 9.02 -16.29 -25.57
C THR A 141 9.93 -17.52 -25.51
N ARG A 142 9.75 -18.38 -24.50
CA ARG A 142 10.64 -19.54 -24.30
C ARG A 142 10.62 -20.51 -25.48
N ARG A 143 9.53 -20.59 -26.24
CA ARG A 143 9.44 -21.48 -27.41
C ARG A 143 10.29 -21.00 -28.59
N GLN A 144 10.57 -19.70 -28.71
CA GLN A 144 11.26 -19.14 -29.88
C GLN A 144 12.80 -19.23 -29.78
N ILE A 145 13.36 -19.35 -28.58
CA ILE A 145 14.83 -19.34 -28.37
C ILE A 145 15.47 -20.71 -28.65
N GLN A 146 14.69 -21.80 -28.75
CA GLN A 146 15.22 -23.16 -28.97
C GLN A 146 15.40 -23.54 -30.45
N GLU A 147 15.05 -22.67 -31.41
CA GLU A 147 15.15 -22.97 -32.85
C GLU A 147 16.40 -22.37 -33.52
N GLU A 148 17.18 -21.53 -32.83
CA GLU A 148 18.35 -20.82 -33.41
C GLU A 148 19.69 -21.56 -33.20
N ASP A 149 19.68 -22.79 -32.64
CA ASP A 149 20.88 -23.59 -32.38
C ASP A 149 21.04 -24.80 -33.35
N PHE A 150 20.47 -24.72 -34.56
CA PHE A 150 20.61 -25.75 -35.60
C PHE A 150 21.18 -25.17 -36.92
N GLU A 151 22.34 -24.52 -36.87
CA GLU A 151 23.32 -24.50 -37.98
C GLU A 151 24.75 -24.61 -37.44
#